data_AF-A0A816Z9P9-F1
#
_entry.id   AF-A0A816Z9P9-F1
#
_cell.length_a   1.000
_cell.length_b   1.000
_cell.length_c   1.000
_cell.angle_alpha   90.00
_cell.angle_beta   90.00
_cell.angle_gamma   90.00
#
_symmetry.space_group_name_H-M   'P 1'
#
loop_
_entity.id
_entity.type
_entity.pdbx_description
1 polymer ?
#
loop_
_entity_poly.entity_id
_entity_poly.type
_entity_poly.pdbx_seq_one_letter_code
_entity_poly.pdbx_strand_id
1 'polypeptide(L)'
;MSHYGYEIVQTLIVDIEPDVHVKRAMNEINAASRMREAASEKAEAEKILQIKRAEGEAESKYLSGLGIARQRQAIVDGLRNSVLAFSESVPGTSSKDVMDMVLVTQYFDTLKEIGASSKSNSVFIPHGPGAVKDIASQIRDGLLQGNAAAE
;
A
#
# COMPACT_ATOMS: atom_id res chain seq x y z
N MET A 1 -45.97 -13.68 -65.20
CA MET A 1 -46.28 -15.11 -65.41
C MET A 1 -47.79 -15.29 -65.35
N SER A 2 -48.49 -15.18 -66.47
CA SER A 2 -49.96 -15.32 -66.49
C SER A 2 -50.48 -15.79 -67.84
N HIS A 3 -49.82 -16.79 -68.45
CA HIS A 3 -50.35 -17.47 -69.65
C HIS A 3 -50.39 -19.00 -69.56
N TYR A 4 -49.80 -19.61 -68.52
CA TYR A 4 -49.98 -21.02 -68.19
C TYR A 4 -50.07 -21.12 -66.66
N GLY A 5 -51.14 -21.74 -66.14
CA GLY A 5 -51.66 -21.58 -64.78
C GLY A 5 -50.80 -22.12 -63.63
N TYR A 6 -49.59 -21.58 -63.45
CA TYR A 6 -48.73 -21.80 -62.29
C TYR A 6 -48.36 -20.47 -61.64
N GLU A 7 -48.47 -20.40 -60.32
CA GLU A 7 -48.06 -19.27 -59.48
C GLU A 7 -46.82 -19.70 -58.67
N ILE A 8 -45.68 -19.03 -58.90
CA ILE A 8 -44.47 -19.27 -58.11
C ILE A 8 -44.56 -18.45 -56.82
N VAL A 9 -44.87 -19.12 -55.72
CA VAL A 9 -45.03 -18.49 -54.39
C VAL A 9 -43.69 -17.98 -53.83
N GLN A 10 -42.62 -18.77 -53.98
CA GLN A 10 -41.27 -18.38 -53.55
C GLN A 10 -40.23 -19.22 -54.31
N THR A 11 -39.11 -18.59 -54.68
CA THR A 11 -37.92 -19.29 -55.20
C THR A 11 -36.80 -19.18 -54.18
N LEU A 12 -36.41 -20.32 -53.59
CA LEU A 12 -35.30 -20.37 -52.66
C LEU A 12 -34.01 -20.63 -53.43
N ILE A 13 -33.02 -19.78 -53.26
CA ILE A 13 -31.68 -20.04 -53.77
C ILE A 13 -31.06 -21.11 -52.88
N VAL A 14 -30.74 -22.26 -53.48
CA VAL A 14 -30.25 -23.44 -52.76
C VAL A 14 -28.74 -23.35 -52.51
N ASP A 15 -27.99 -22.74 -53.44
CA ASP A 15 -26.55 -22.58 -53.32
C ASP A 15 -26.01 -21.40 -54.14
N ILE A 16 -24.96 -20.76 -53.63
CA ILE A 16 -24.14 -19.75 -54.32
C ILE A 16 -22.69 -20.07 -54.00
N GLU A 17 -21.92 -20.44 -55.03
CA GLU A 17 -20.49 -20.67 -54.90
C GLU A 17 -19.69 -19.49 -55.48
N PRO A 18 -19.26 -18.53 -54.63
CA PRO A 18 -18.30 -17.54 -55.06
C PRO A 18 -16.91 -18.15 -55.26
N ASP A 19 -16.09 -17.45 -56.04
CA ASP A 19 -14.70 -17.81 -56.30
C ASP A 19 -13.91 -18.08 -55.00
N VAL A 20 -13.06 -19.11 -55.03
CA VAL A 20 -12.28 -19.57 -53.88
C VAL A 20 -11.42 -18.44 -53.30
N HIS A 21 -10.86 -17.57 -54.15
CA HIS A 21 -10.07 -16.43 -53.70
C HIS A 21 -10.92 -15.40 -52.94
N VAL A 22 -12.16 -15.16 -53.38
CA VAL A 22 -13.08 -14.24 -52.72
C VAL A 22 -13.53 -14.80 -51.37
N LYS A 23 -13.88 -16.10 -51.29
CA LYS A 23 -14.20 -16.77 -50.02
C LYS A 23 -13.08 -16.64 -49.01
N ARG A 24 -11.84 -16.90 -49.44
CA ARG A 24 -10.66 -16.83 -48.55
C ARG A 24 -10.41 -15.40 -48.07
N ALA A 25 -10.43 -14.42 -48.98
CA ALA A 25 -10.25 -13.01 -48.63
C ALA A 25 -11.33 -12.51 -47.67
N MET A 26 -12.60 -12.86 -47.88
CA MET A 26 -13.69 -12.49 -46.97
C MET A 26 -13.51 -13.12 -45.59
N ASN A 27 -13.10 -14.39 -45.52
CA ASN A 27 -12.83 -15.05 -44.24
C ASN A 27 -11.65 -14.43 -43.49
N GLU A 28 -10.57 -14.07 -44.18
CA GLU A 28 -9.42 -13.38 -43.59
C GLU A 28 -9.80 -11.99 -43.07
N ILE A 29 -10.60 -11.22 -43.81
CA ILE A 29 -11.10 -9.90 -43.37
C ILE A 29 -11.96 -10.03 -42.11
N ASN A 30 -12.88 -11.00 -42.09
CA ASN A 30 -13.74 -11.23 -40.94
C ASN A 30 -12.95 -11.71 -39.71
N ALA A 31 -11.97 -12.59 -39.92
CA ALA A 31 -11.09 -13.05 -38.86
C ALA A 31 -10.23 -11.89 -38.31
N ALA A 32 -9.65 -11.07 -39.18
CA ALA A 32 -8.86 -9.90 -38.78
C ALA A 32 -9.69 -8.85 -38.03
N SER A 33 -10.93 -8.59 -38.49
CA SER A 33 -11.85 -7.67 -37.81
C SER A 33 -12.18 -8.15 -36.39
N ARG A 34 -12.55 -9.44 -36.24
CA ARG A 34 -12.81 -10.05 -34.93
C ARG A 34 -11.59 -10.07 -34.03
N MET A 35 -10.40 -10.36 -34.58
CA MET A 35 -9.16 -10.33 -33.82
C MET A 35 -8.82 -8.91 -33.33
N ARG A 36 -9.06 -7.89 -34.17
CA ARG A 36 -8.83 -6.49 -33.80
C ARG A 36 -9.77 -6.03 -32.68
N GLU A 37 -11.04 -6.40 -32.76
CA GLU A 37 -12.03 -6.11 -31.72
C GLU A 37 -11.63 -6.78 -30.40
N ALA A 38 -11.35 -8.09 -30.43
CA ALA A 38 -10.90 -8.83 -29.25
C ALA A 38 -9.58 -8.28 -28.65
N ALA A 39 -8.65 -7.82 -29.50
CA ALA A 39 -7.41 -7.20 -29.04
C ALA A 39 -7.65 -5.83 -28.37
N SER A 40 -8.57 -5.03 -28.92
CA SER A 40 -8.96 -3.74 -28.34
C SER A 40 -9.61 -3.91 -26.97
N GLU A 41 -10.56 -4.84 -26.86
CA GLU A 41 -11.24 -5.13 -25.58
C GLU A 41 -10.26 -5.66 -24.53
N LYS A 42 -9.33 -6.54 -24.92
CA LYS A 42 -8.28 -7.03 -24.02
C LYS A 42 -7.36 -5.91 -23.54
N ALA A 43 -6.92 -5.03 -24.45
CA ALA A 43 -6.06 -3.91 -24.08
C ALA A 43 -6.77 -2.93 -23.13
N GLU A 44 -8.06 -2.68 -23.34
CA GLU A 44 -8.86 -1.84 -22.44
C GLU A 44 -9.05 -2.50 -21.07
N ALA A 45 -9.32 -3.81 -21.03
CA ALA A 45 -9.40 -4.57 -19.79
C ALA A 45 -8.07 -4.52 -19.00
N GLU A 46 -6.94 -4.72 -19.67
CA GLU A 46 -5.61 -4.63 -19.05
C GLU A 46 -5.33 -3.23 -18.49
N LYS A 47 -5.69 -2.19 -19.24
CA LYS A 47 -5.57 -0.79 -18.80
C LYS A 47 -6.38 -0.54 -17.54
N ILE A 48 -7.65 -0.96 -17.51
CA ILE A 48 -8.52 -0.80 -16.34
C ILE A 48 -7.92 -1.52 -15.14
N LEU A 49 -7.44 -2.76 -15.34
CA LEU A 49 -6.86 -3.57 -14.29
C LEU A 49 -5.59 -2.92 -13.71
N GLN A 50 -4.74 -2.36 -14.56
CA GLN A 50 -3.54 -1.64 -14.13
C GLN A 50 -3.87 -0.35 -13.36
N ILE A 51 -4.82 0.45 -13.84
CA ILE A 51 -5.27 1.66 -13.14
C ILE A 51 -5.85 1.30 -11.77
N LYS A 52 -6.72 0.29 -11.69
CA LYS A 52 -7.33 -0.14 -10.43
C LYS A 52 -6.32 -0.67 -9.43
N ARG A 53 -5.29 -1.39 -9.89
CA ARG A 53 -4.17 -1.79 -9.02
C ARG A 53 -3.42 -0.56 -8.49
N ALA A 54 -3.10 0.40 -9.35
CA ALA A 54 -2.39 1.62 -8.93
C ALA A 54 -3.21 2.46 -7.95
N GLU A 55 -4.51 2.60 -8.18
CA GLU A 55 -5.44 3.27 -7.26
C GLU A 55 -5.47 2.56 -5.90
N GLY A 56 -5.61 1.23 -5.89
CA GLY A 56 -5.61 0.45 -4.65
C GLY A 56 -4.29 0.54 -3.88
N GLU A 57 -3.15 0.54 -4.57
CA GLU A 57 -1.84 0.72 -3.94
C GLU A 57 -1.68 2.12 -3.33
N ALA A 58 -2.14 3.17 -4.03
CA ALA A 58 -2.11 4.53 -3.53
C ALA A 58 -3.01 4.70 -2.29
N GLU A 59 -4.23 4.17 -2.35
CA GLU A 59 -5.17 4.22 -1.24
C GLU A 59 -4.66 3.42 -0.03
N SER A 60 -4.08 2.24 -0.25
CA SER A 60 -3.47 1.42 0.81
C SER A 60 -2.35 2.18 1.53
N LYS A 61 -1.44 2.82 0.78
CA LYS A 61 -0.36 3.65 1.35
C LYS A 61 -0.92 4.85 2.11
N TYR A 62 -1.95 5.51 1.59
CA TYR A 62 -2.61 6.62 2.26
C TYR A 62 -3.23 6.20 3.60
N LEU A 63 -4.00 5.11 3.61
CA LEU A 63 -4.62 4.57 4.81
C LEU A 63 -3.58 4.09 5.84
N SER A 64 -2.49 3.46 5.37
CA SER A 64 -1.36 3.08 6.23
C SER A 64 -0.71 4.30 6.89
N GLY A 65 -0.43 5.36 6.11
CA GLY A 65 0.11 6.62 6.64
C GLY A 65 -0.82 7.28 7.65
N LEU A 66 -2.11 7.32 7.36
CA LEU A 66 -3.13 7.82 8.28
C LEU A 66 -3.19 7.00 9.58
N GLY A 67 -3.11 5.67 9.47
CA GLY A 67 -3.05 4.76 10.61
C GLY A 67 -1.84 5.04 11.51
N ILE A 68 -0.66 5.19 10.92
CA ILE A 68 0.58 5.52 11.66
C ILE A 68 0.45 6.89 12.34
N ALA A 69 -0.08 7.90 11.65
CA ALA A 69 -0.28 9.22 12.24
C ALA A 69 -1.23 9.18 13.44
N ARG A 70 -2.38 8.49 13.30
CA ARG A 70 -3.34 8.29 14.41
C ARG A 70 -2.74 7.50 15.56
N GLN A 71 -1.97 6.44 15.26
CA GLN A 71 -1.26 5.67 16.28
C GLN A 71 -0.28 6.56 17.05
N ARG A 72 0.53 7.37 16.36
CA ARG A 72 1.46 8.32 17.00
C ARG A 72 0.73 9.31 17.89
N GLN A 73 -0.40 9.84 17.43
CA GLN A 73 -1.23 10.75 18.24
C GLN A 73 -1.75 10.05 19.51
N ALA A 74 -2.29 8.84 19.39
CA ALA A 74 -2.76 8.07 20.53
C ALA A 74 -1.63 7.75 21.54
N ILE A 75 -0.42 7.48 21.07
CA ILE A 75 0.76 7.28 21.94
C ILE A 75 1.09 8.57 22.70
N VAL A 76 1.15 9.72 22.02
CA VAL A 76 1.46 11.01 22.66
C VAL A 76 0.40 11.39 23.68
N ASP A 77 -0.88 11.24 23.33
CA ASP A 77 -1.99 11.52 24.24
C ASP A 77 -1.98 10.57 25.46
N GLY A 78 -1.68 9.28 25.24
CA GLY A 78 -1.51 8.29 26.30
C GLY A 78 -0.35 8.60 27.26
N LEU A 79 0.81 9.00 26.72
CA LEU A 79 1.97 9.42 27.52
C LEU A 79 1.66 10.70 28.31
N ARG A 80 1.00 11.68 27.69
CA ARG A 80 0.57 12.92 28.37
C ARG A 80 -0.35 12.60 29.56
N ASN A 81 -1.35 11.75 29.35
CA ASN A 81 -2.28 11.35 30.41
C ASN A 81 -1.56 10.57 31.52
N SER A 82 -0.59 9.72 31.16
CA SER A 82 0.23 8.98 32.13
C SER A 82 1.07 9.93 32.99
N VAL A 83 1.69 10.95 32.40
CA VAL A 83 2.48 11.95 33.12
C VAL A 83 1.61 12.77 34.08
N LEU A 84 0.43 13.20 33.63
CA LEU A 84 -0.51 13.96 34.48
C LEU A 84 -1.00 13.10 35.67
N ALA A 85 -1.43 11.85 35.42
CA ALA A 85 -1.89 10.95 36.46
C ALA A 85 -0.80 10.62 37.49
N PHE A 86 0.45 10.45 37.06
CA PHE A 86 1.58 10.19 37.96
C PHE A 86 1.96 11.42 38.80
N SER A 87 1.93 12.61 38.18
CA SER A 87 2.19 13.88 38.87
C SER A 87 1.13 14.20 39.94
N GLU A 88 -0.13 13.80 39.72
CA GLU A 88 -1.22 13.99 40.69
C GLU A 88 -1.19 12.96 41.82
N SER A 89 -0.78 11.72 41.54
CA SER A 89 -0.81 10.61 42.51
C SER A 89 0.40 10.54 43.43
N VAL A 90 1.56 11.11 43.03
CA VAL A 90 2.79 11.10 43.83
C VAL A 90 3.26 12.53 44.15
N PRO A 91 3.00 13.01 45.38
CA PRO A 91 3.42 14.36 45.79
C PRO A 91 4.94 14.52 45.74
N GLY A 92 5.43 15.56 45.08
CA GLY A 92 6.85 15.92 45.02
C GLY A 92 7.62 15.41 43.79
N THR A 93 6.96 14.73 42.85
CA THR A 93 7.57 14.36 41.57
C THR A 93 7.43 15.48 40.54
N SER A 94 8.52 15.80 39.83
CA SER A 94 8.46 16.74 38.72
C SER A 94 8.15 15.99 37.42
N SER A 95 7.59 16.69 36.42
CA SER A 95 7.36 16.11 35.08
C SER A 95 8.64 15.55 34.45
N LYS A 96 9.81 16.06 34.85
CA LYS A 96 11.12 15.59 34.40
C LYS A 96 11.46 14.21 34.97
N ASP A 97 11.16 13.96 36.24
CA ASP A 97 11.43 12.66 36.89
C ASP A 97 10.55 11.56 36.28
N VAL A 98 9.31 11.88 35.92
CA VAL A 98 8.40 10.95 35.24
C VAL A 98 8.90 10.63 33.82
N MET A 99 9.41 11.63 33.09
CA MET A 99 10.01 11.41 31.77
C MET A 99 11.28 10.55 31.83
N ASP A 100 12.13 10.76 32.83
CA ASP A 100 13.33 9.95 33.03
C ASP A 100 12.95 8.48 33.33
N MET A 101 11.89 8.23 34.11
CA MET A 101 11.38 6.88 34.37
C MET A 101 10.76 6.22 33.12
N VAL A 102 10.04 6.99 32.28
CA VAL A 102 9.51 6.50 30.99
C VAL A 102 10.65 6.13 30.04
N LEU A 103 11.72 6.93 29.97
CA LEU A 103 12.90 6.65 29.15
C LEU A 103 13.60 5.34 29.56
N VAL A 104 13.75 5.10 30.86
CA VAL A 104 14.32 3.84 31.38
C VAL A 104 13.42 2.65 31.04
N THR A 105 12.11 2.81 31.14
CA THR A 105 11.15 1.74 30.77
C THR A 105 11.23 1.44 29.27
N GLN A 106 11.24 2.47 28.42
CA GLN A 106 11.37 2.32 26.98
C GLN A 106 12.71 1.65 26.61
N TYR A 107 13.80 2.00 27.29
CA TYR A 107 15.08 1.32 27.12
C TYR A 107 14.94 -0.18 27.36
N PHE A 108 14.34 -0.62 28.48
CA PHE A 108 14.14 -2.04 28.74
C PHE A 108 13.17 -2.73 27.77
N ASP A 109 12.11 -2.06 27.34
CA ASP A 109 11.20 -2.61 26.33
C ASP A 109 11.90 -2.79 24.98
N THR A 110 12.74 -1.84 24.56
CA THR A 110 13.55 -2.00 23.33
C THR A 110 14.54 -3.15 23.47
N LEU A 111 15.17 -3.33 24.63
CA LEU A 111 16.04 -4.47 24.90
C LEU A 111 15.28 -5.80 24.84
N LYS A 112 14.06 -5.84 25.38
CA LYS A 112 13.19 -7.02 25.34
C LYS A 112 12.77 -7.35 23.92
N GLU A 113 12.42 -6.36 23.11
CA GLU A 113 12.01 -6.54 21.72
C GLU A 113 13.18 -7.00 20.83
N ILE A 114 14.37 -6.42 21.04
CA ILE A 114 15.62 -6.87 20.41
C ILE A 114 15.94 -8.31 20.81
N GLY A 115 15.78 -8.67 22.09
CA GLY A 115 16.02 -10.03 22.58
C GLY A 115 14.97 -11.05 22.13
N ALA A 116 13.72 -10.64 21.90
CA ALA A 116 12.65 -11.49 21.40
C ALA A 116 12.77 -11.77 19.90
N SER A 117 13.37 -10.85 19.14
CA SER A 117 13.72 -11.07 17.74
C SER A 117 14.83 -12.11 17.64
N SER A 118 14.45 -13.38 17.42
CA SER A 118 15.36 -14.53 17.32
C SER A 118 16.32 -14.51 16.12
N LYS A 119 16.37 -13.40 15.35
CA LYS A 119 17.35 -13.21 14.28
C LYS A 119 18.66 -12.68 14.90
N SER A 120 19.55 -13.62 15.18
CA SER A 120 20.95 -13.45 15.59
C SER A 120 21.58 -12.11 15.16
N ASN A 121 21.58 -11.14 16.09
CA ASN A 121 22.42 -9.95 16.05
C ASN A 121 23.04 -9.83 17.45
N SER A 122 24.35 -10.00 17.58
CA SER A 122 25.04 -9.69 18.84
C SER A 122 25.08 -8.18 19.02
N VAL A 123 24.19 -7.64 19.86
CA VAL A 123 24.14 -6.20 20.17
C VAL A 123 25.01 -5.95 21.39
N PHE A 124 26.17 -5.31 21.20
CA PHE A 124 27.02 -4.87 22.31
C PHE A 124 26.44 -3.59 22.90
N ILE A 125 25.90 -3.71 24.11
CA ILE A 125 25.30 -2.59 24.84
C ILE A 125 26.31 -2.14 25.90
N PRO A 126 26.80 -0.89 25.85
CA PRO A 126 27.63 -0.35 26.91
C PRO A 126 26.79 -0.28 28.19
N HIS A 127 27.11 -1.15 29.17
CA HIS A 127 26.40 -1.27 30.44
C HIS A 127 27.27 -0.70 31.58
N GLY A 128 27.49 0.61 31.53
CA GLY A 128 28.04 1.37 32.65
C GLY A 128 26.92 2.02 33.47
N PRO A 129 27.07 2.27 34.78
CA PRO A 129 26.11 3.02 35.59
C PRO A 129 25.81 4.43 35.04
N GLY A 130 26.71 4.99 34.22
CA GLY A 130 26.52 6.25 33.50
C GLY A 130 25.88 6.12 32.11
N ALA A 131 25.73 4.91 31.57
CA ALA A 131 25.36 4.70 30.16
C ALA A 131 23.98 5.28 29.81
N VAL A 132 23.01 5.23 30.72
CA VAL A 132 21.68 5.81 30.47
C VAL A 132 21.75 7.34 30.42
N LYS A 133 22.58 7.96 31.28
CA LYS A 133 22.81 9.41 31.27
C LYS A 133 23.58 9.84 30.03
N ASP A 134 24.58 9.05 29.63
CA ASP A 134 25.38 9.30 28.44
C ASP A 134 24.57 9.14 27.16
N ILE A 135 23.71 8.11 27.06
CA ILE A 135 22.76 7.93 25.95
C ILE A 135 21.77 9.08 25.90
N ALA A 136 21.19 9.49 27.04
CA ALA A 136 20.27 10.61 27.10
C ALA A 136 20.93 11.94 26.70
N SER A 137 22.20 12.17 27.07
CA SER A 137 22.98 13.32 26.62
C SER A 137 23.25 13.26 25.13
N GLN A 138 23.75 12.13 24.63
CA GLN A 138 24.09 11.95 23.22
C GLN A 138 22.88 12.11 22.28
N ILE A 139 21.70 11.62 22.68
CA ILE A 139 20.46 11.82 21.92
C ILE A 139 20.07 13.31 21.89
N ARG A 140 20.19 14.01 23.02
CA ARG A 140 19.85 15.43 23.13
C ARG A 140 20.82 16.31 22.33
N ASP A 141 22.12 16.02 22.43
CA ASP A 141 23.19 16.74 21.73
C ASP A 141 23.11 16.47 20.22
N GLY A 142 22.80 15.23 19.82
CA GLY A 142 22.59 14.87 18.41
C GLY A 142 21.38 15.57 17.78
N LEU A 143 20.27 15.71 18.50
CA LEU A 143 19.09 16.46 18.05
C LEU A 143 19.38 17.97 17.93
N LEU A 144 20.11 18.55 18.89
CA LEU A 144 20.52 19.96 18.86
C LEU A 144 21.48 20.24 17.69
N GLN A 145 22.43 19.34 17.44
CA GLN A 145 23.39 19.49 16.36
C GLN A 145 22.75 19.25 14.99
N GLY A 146 21.76 18.36 14.89
CA GLY A 146 20.95 18.17 13.68
C GLY A 146 20.13 19.41 13.32
N ASN A 147 19.59 20.12 14.31
CA ASN A 147 18.90 21.40 14.07
C ASN A 147 19.86 22.54 13.69
N ALA A 148 21.06 22.58 14.28
CA ALA A 148 22.08 23.58 13.94
C ALA A 148 22.73 23.36 12.55
N ALA A 149 22.62 22.17 11.99
CA ALA A 149 23.07 21.84 10.63
C ALA A 149 21.97 21.98 9.57
N ALA A 150 20.73 22.23 9.99
CA ALA A 150 19.56 22.39 9.12
C ALA A 150 19.20 23.88 8.83
N GLU A 151 19.91 24.83 9.47
CA GLU A 151 20.04 26.24 9.03
C GLU A 151 21.27 26.40 8.13
#